data_AF-A0A534HL53-F1
#
_entry.id   AF-A0A534HL53-F1
#
_cell.length_a   1.000
_cell.length_b   1.000
_cell.length_c   1.000
_cell.angle_alpha   90.00
_cell.angle_beta   90.00
_cell.angle_gamma   90.00
#
_symmetry.space_group_name_H-M   'P 1'
#
loop_
_entity.id
_entity.type
_entity.pdbx_description
1 polymer ?
#
loop_
_entity_poly.entity_id
_entity_poly.type
_entity_poly.pdbx_seq_one_letter_code
_entity_poly.pdbx_strand_id
1 'polypeptide(L)'
;MNKSSREKEAVLSVFAELVRPLMRVAFEYGISASEIAGVVRRTYIQSLETRLSDQKRATTDARLAVVAGLAKSDVTALREALRAGAPHSLRASVSLDQVTNLLTVWHTHTGFS
;
A
#
# COMPACT_ATOMS: atom_id res chain seq x y z
N MET A 1 13.62 16.31 11.15
CA MET A 1 12.71 17.42 10.78
C MET A 1 11.27 16.91 10.94
N ASN A 2 10.58 17.30 12.02
CA ASN A 2 9.18 16.92 12.21
C ASN A 2 8.33 17.76 11.24
N LYS A 3 7.74 17.11 10.24
CA LYS A 3 6.82 17.76 9.30
C LYS A 3 5.64 18.37 10.08
N SER A 4 5.26 19.59 9.74
CA SER A 4 4.10 20.26 10.34
C SER A 4 2.82 19.46 10.07
N SER A 5 1.85 19.47 10.98
CA SER A 5 0.56 18.78 10.79
C SER A 5 -0.11 19.21 9.47
N ARG A 6 0.05 20.48 9.07
CA ARG A 6 -0.47 21.01 7.80
C ARG A 6 0.21 20.37 6.57
N GLU A 7 1.52 20.13 6.63
CA GLU A 7 2.24 19.47 5.54
C GLU A 7 1.84 17.99 5.41
N LYS A 8 1.63 17.32 6.54
CA LYS A 8 1.13 15.94 6.55
C LYS A 8 -0.25 15.86 5.90
N GLU A 9 -1.15 16.78 6.28
CA GLU A 9 -2.49 16.86 5.72
C GLU A 9 -2.47 17.12 4.21
N ALA A 10 -1.65 18.07 3.75
CA ALA A 10 -1.50 18.36 2.33
C ALA A 10 -1.03 17.13 1.53
N VAL A 11 -0.08 16.36 2.07
CA VAL A 11 0.36 15.10 1.45
C VAL A 11 -0.76 14.08 1.45
N LEU A 12 -1.52 13.92 2.53
CA LEU A 12 -2.67 12.99 2.57
C LEU A 12 -3.73 13.36 1.53
N SER A 13 -4.02 14.64 1.33
CA SER A 13 -4.94 15.09 0.26
C SER A 13 -4.44 14.71 -1.12
N VAL A 14 -3.14 14.86 -1.40
CA VAL A 14 -2.56 14.41 -2.68
C VAL A 14 -2.68 12.88 -2.83
N PHE A 15 -2.43 12.12 -1.77
CA PHE A 15 -2.64 10.67 -1.78
C PHE A 15 -4.10 10.31 -2.09
N ALA A 16 -5.06 11.02 -1.50
CA ALA A 16 -6.48 10.78 -1.77
C ALA A 16 -6.84 11.02 -3.25
N GLU A 17 -6.31 12.10 -3.85
CA GLU A 17 -6.53 12.39 -5.27
C GLU A 17 -5.86 11.35 -6.19
N LEU A 18 -4.70 10.81 -5.82
CA LEU A 18 -4.05 9.73 -6.56
C LEU A 18 -4.82 8.40 -6.47
N VAL A 19 -5.44 8.11 -5.33
CA VAL A 19 -6.16 6.85 -5.09
C VAL A 19 -7.59 6.90 -5.66
N ARG A 20 -8.22 8.08 -5.72
CA ARG A 20 -9.57 8.28 -6.27
C ARG A 20 -9.81 7.58 -7.63
N PRO A 21 -8.96 7.74 -8.66
CA PRO A 21 -9.18 7.05 -9.93
C PRO A 21 -9.11 5.53 -9.80
N LEU A 22 -8.27 4.99 -8.91
CA LEU A 22 -8.13 3.55 -8.69
C LEU A 22 -9.39 2.93 -8.09
N MET A 23 -10.20 3.72 -7.38
CA MET A 23 -11.47 3.22 -6.82
C MET A 23 -12.46 2.85 -7.92
N ARG A 24 -12.42 3.53 -9.07
CA ARG A 24 -13.30 3.20 -10.20
C ARG A 24 -12.95 1.84 -10.79
N VAL A 25 -11.65 1.55 -10.91
CA VAL A 25 -11.16 0.21 -11.27
C VAL A 25 -11.58 -0.79 -10.19
N ALA A 26 -11.43 -0.45 -8.91
CA ALA A 26 -11.86 -1.33 -7.82
C ALA A 26 -13.34 -1.72 -7.92
N PHE A 27 -14.23 -0.78 -8.27
CA PHE A 27 -15.65 -1.06 -8.45
C PHE A 27 -15.93 -2.00 -9.62
N GLU A 28 -15.26 -1.77 -10.76
CA GLU A 28 -15.42 -2.62 -11.95
C GLU A 28 -15.02 -4.08 -11.68
N TYR A 29 -13.95 -4.29 -10.91
CA TYR A 29 -13.45 -5.62 -10.56
C TYR A 29 -14.03 -6.17 -9.25
N GLY A 30 -14.99 -5.49 -8.63
CA GLY A 30 -15.63 -5.94 -7.38
C GLY A 30 -14.72 -5.96 -6.16
N ILE A 31 -13.64 -5.17 -6.15
CA ILE A 31 -12.65 -5.12 -5.07
C ILE A 31 -13.21 -4.27 -3.91
N SER A 32 -13.25 -4.86 -2.72
CA SER A 32 -13.74 -4.20 -1.51
C SER A 32 -12.71 -3.22 -0.91
N ALA A 33 -13.20 -2.24 -0.15
CA ALA A 33 -12.35 -1.32 0.61
C ALA A 33 -11.41 -2.05 1.59
N SER A 34 -11.86 -3.17 2.17
CA SER A 34 -11.03 -4.03 3.04
C SER A 34 -9.86 -4.67 2.30
N GLU A 35 -10.07 -5.13 1.07
CA GLU A 35 -9.00 -5.73 0.26
C GLU A 35 -7.95 -4.69 -0.12
N ILE A 36 -8.38 -3.49 -0.54
CA ILE A 36 -7.49 -2.36 -0.82
C ILE A 36 -6.69 -1.99 0.43
N ALA A 37 -7.36 -1.81 1.57
CA ALA A 37 -6.69 -1.51 2.84
C ALA A 37 -5.67 -2.61 3.22
N GLY A 38 -6.01 -3.87 2.97
CA GLY A 38 -5.12 -5.01 3.17
C GLY A 38 -3.86 -4.96 2.29
N VAL A 39 -3.99 -4.59 1.01
CA VAL A 39 -2.84 -4.37 0.11
C VAL A 39 -1.99 -3.20 0.61
N VAL A 40 -2.60 -2.04 0.87
CA VAL A 40 -1.87 -0.84 1.31
C VAL A 40 -1.09 -1.10 2.61
N ARG A 41 -1.71 -1.73 3.61
CA ARG A 41 -1.04 -2.06 4.88
C ARG A 41 0.14 -3.01 4.69
N ARG A 42 -0.02 -4.05 3.86
CA ARG A 42 1.06 -5.00 3.55
C ARG A 42 2.23 -4.28 2.88
N THR A 43 1.95 -3.53 1.81
CA THR A 43 2.97 -2.77 1.08
C THR A 43 3.69 -1.78 2.00
N TYR A 44 2.95 -1.06 2.86
CA TYR A 44 3.53 -0.15 3.83
C TYR A 44 4.50 -0.85 4.79
N ILE A 45 4.09 -1.98 5.38
CA ILE A 45 4.94 -2.75 6.31
C ILE A 45 6.20 -3.28 5.60
N GLN A 46 6.08 -3.78 4.37
CA GLN A 46 7.24 -4.23 3.60
C GLN A 46 8.20 -3.08 3.28
N SER A 47 7.69 -1.94 2.81
CA SER A 47 8.52 -0.75 2.54
C SER A 47 9.19 -0.22 3.82
N LEU A 48 8.49 -0.27 4.96
CA LEU A 48 9.04 0.12 6.25
C LEU A 48 10.13 -0.86 6.72
N GLU A 49 9.92 -2.16 6.54
CA GLU A 49 10.91 -3.19 6.86
C GLU A 49 12.19 -3.00 6.04
N THR A 50 12.08 -2.80 4.72
CA THR A 50 13.23 -2.48 3.86
C THR A 50 13.95 -1.23 4.34
N ARG A 51 13.22 -0.13 4.57
CA ARG A 51 13.79 1.13 5.07
C ARG A 51 14.53 0.96 6.39
N LEU A 52 14.00 0.18 7.33
CA LEU A 52 14.65 -0.06 8.62
C LEU A 52 15.87 -0.97 8.47
N SER A 53 15.80 -1.97 7.60
CA SER A 53 16.92 -2.85 7.26
C SER A 53 18.08 -2.06 6.65
N ASP A 54 17.80 -1.16 5.70
CA ASP A 54 18.79 -0.27 5.07
C ASP A 54 19.47 0.65 6.09
N GLN A 55 18.72 1.05 7.12
CA GLN A 55 19.23 1.84 8.25
C GLN A 55 19.96 1.00 9.31
N LYS A 56 20.14 -0.32 9.09
CA LYS A 56 20.68 -1.29 10.05
C LYS A 56 19.94 -1.26 11.40
N ARG A 57 18.63 -0.99 11.38
CA ARG A 57 17.77 -0.96 12.56
C ARG A 57 16.98 -2.26 12.69
N ALA A 58 16.68 -2.64 13.93
CA ALA A 58 15.88 -3.82 14.20
C ALA A 58 14.47 -3.73 13.60
N THR A 59 14.07 -4.76 12.85
CA THR A 59 12.77 -4.93 12.18
C THR A 59 11.83 -5.81 13.00
N THR A 60 11.75 -5.55 14.31
CA THR A 60 10.84 -6.29 15.21
C THR A 60 9.40 -5.86 15.01
N ASP A 61 8.45 -6.78 15.22
CA ASP A 61 7.01 -6.49 15.10
C ASP A 61 6.58 -5.30 15.97
N ALA A 62 7.13 -5.19 17.18
CA ALA A 62 6.84 -4.09 18.09
C ALA A 62 7.29 -2.74 17.52
N ARG A 63 8.47 -2.67 16.88
CA ARG A 63 8.96 -1.43 16.27
C ARG A 63 8.15 -1.07 15.03
N LEU A 64 7.86 -2.05 14.19
CA LEU A 64 7.02 -1.86 13.01
C LEU A 64 5.63 -1.35 13.40
N ALA A 65 5.01 -1.93 14.43
CA ALA A 65 3.72 -1.50 14.97
C ALA A 65 3.73 -0.04 15.43
N VAL A 66 4.75 0.34 16.23
CA VAL A 66 4.90 1.73 16.72
C VAL A 66 5.07 2.73 15.58
N VAL A 67 5.91 2.41 14.58
CA VAL A 67 6.18 3.34 13.47
C VAL A 67 5.01 3.40 12.48
N ALA A 68 4.34 2.28 12.23
CA ALA A 68 3.19 2.20 11.33
C ALA A 68 1.88 2.69 11.97
N GLY A 69 1.82 2.84 13.29
CA GLY A 69 0.58 3.15 14.00
C GLY A 69 -0.44 2.01 13.96
N LEU A 70 0.02 0.76 13.92
CA LEU A 70 -0.81 -0.44 13.86
C LEU A 70 -0.70 -1.25 15.16
N ALA A 71 -1.68 -2.10 15.43
CA ALA A 71 -1.56 -3.08 16.51
C ALA A 71 -0.44 -4.09 16.19
N LYS A 72 0.28 -4.54 17.23
CA LYS A 72 1.33 -5.55 17.06
C LYS A 72 0.78 -6.85 16.45
N SER A 73 -0.42 -7.27 16.85
CA SER A 73 -1.12 -8.43 16.28
C SER A 73 -1.33 -8.30 14.78
N ASP A 74 -1.72 -7.11 14.31
CA ASP A 74 -1.94 -6.85 12.89
C ASP A 74 -0.63 -6.96 12.12
N VAL A 75 0.45 -6.38 12.64
CA VAL A 75 1.78 -6.49 12.02
C VAL A 75 2.23 -7.95 11.93
N THR A 76 2.09 -8.71 13.03
CA THR A 76 2.44 -10.14 13.05
C THR A 76 1.62 -10.91 12.00
N ALA A 77 0.30 -10.70 11.94
CA ALA A 77 -0.57 -11.35 10.96
C ALA A 77 -0.19 -10.99 9.51
N LEU A 78 0.10 -9.71 9.24
CA LEU A 78 0.53 -9.25 7.93
C LEU A 78 1.87 -9.87 7.51
N ARG A 79 2.84 -9.94 8.43
CA ARG A 79 4.15 -10.56 8.15
C ARG A 79 4.05 -12.06 7.95
N GLU A 80 3.21 -12.74 8.71
CA GLU A 80 3.00 -14.18 8.56
C GLU A 80 2.32 -14.50 7.22
N ALA A 81 1.30 -13.71 6.84
CA ALA A 81 0.68 -13.81 5.53
C ALA A 81 1.71 -13.63 4.40
N LEU A 82 2.64 -12.66 4.52
CA LEU A 82 3.71 -12.45 3.53
C LEU A 82 4.70 -13.62 3.47
N ARG A 83 5.05 -14.23 4.60
CA ARG A 83 5.91 -15.43 4.66
C ARG A 83 5.23 -16.65 4.07
N ALA A 84 3.92 -16.79 4.29
CA ALA A 84 3.07 -17.83 3.70
C ALA A 84 2.79 -17.61 2.20
N GLY A 85 3.35 -16.57 1.57
CA GLY A 85 3.22 -16.32 0.14
C GLY A 85 1.91 -15.66 -0.27
N ALA A 86 1.29 -14.87 0.62
CA ALA A 86 0.03 -14.18 0.32
C ALA A 86 0.10 -13.44 -1.04
N PRO A 87 -0.95 -13.56 -1.88
CA PRO A 87 -1.02 -12.88 -3.16
C PRO A 87 -0.92 -11.37 -2.95
N HIS A 88 -0.25 -10.66 -3.85
CA HIS A 88 0.04 -9.21 -3.77
C HIS A 88 1.15 -8.80 -2.79
N SER A 89 2.05 -9.70 -2.39
CA SER A 89 3.32 -9.27 -1.77
C SER A 89 4.19 -8.49 -2.77
N LEU A 90 5.11 -7.64 -2.31
CA LEU A 90 6.12 -7.00 -3.19
C LEU A 90 6.94 -8.00 -4.04
N ARG A 91 6.87 -9.30 -3.76
CA ARG A 91 7.50 -10.36 -4.56
C ARG A 91 6.63 -10.88 -5.70
N ALA A 92 5.33 -10.57 -5.71
CA ALA A 92 4.47 -10.83 -6.85
C ALA A 92 4.89 -9.88 -7.97
N SER A 93 5.58 -10.41 -8.98
CA SER A 93 5.92 -9.65 -10.18
C SER A 93 4.62 -9.30 -10.90
N VAL A 94 4.16 -8.06 -10.77
CA VAL A 94 3.19 -7.50 -11.71
C VAL A 94 3.95 -7.33 -13.03
N SER A 95 3.47 -7.91 -14.12
CA SER A 95 4.13 -7.69 -15.41
C SER A 95 3.97 -6.22 -15.80
N LEU A 96 4.99 -5.64 -16.44
CA LEU A 96 4.91 -4.27 -16.95
C LEU A 96 3.71 -4.10 -17.90
N ASP A 97 3.34 -5.17 -18.60
CA ASP A 97 2.16 -5.24 -19.46
C ASP A 97 0.84 -5.12 -18.68
N GLN A 98 0.75 -5.70 -17.48
CA GLN A 98 -0.45 -5.56 -16.63
C GLN A 98 -0.60 -4.13 -16.11
N VAL A 99 0.50 -3.51 -15.70
CA VAL A 99 0.50 -2.09 -15.28
C VAL A 99 0.14 -1.20 -16.46
N THR A 100 0.77 -1.41 -17.61
CA THR A 100 0.53 -0.62 -18.83
C THR A 100 -0.92 -0.79 -19.30
N ASN A 101 -1.45 -2.01 -19.32
CA ASN A 101 -2.84 -2.26 -19.70
C ASN A 101 -3.82 -1.58 -18.74
N LEU A 102 -3.59 -1.67 -17.42
CA LEU A 102 -4.42 -0.95 -16.45
C LEU A 102 -4.35 0.57 -16.65
N LEU A 103 -3.17 1.13 -16.90
CA LEU A 103 -2.99 2.55 -17.19
C LEU A 103 -3.61 2.96 -18.53
N THR A 104 -3.56 2.11 -19.55
CA THR A 104 -4.19 2.34 -20.85
C THR A 104 -5.70 2.29 -20.73
N VAL A 105 -6.27 1.27 -20.09
CA VAL A 105 -7.70 1.17 -19.79
C VAL A 105 -8.13 2.42 -18.99
N TRP A 106 -7.35 2.80 -17.98
CA TRP A 106 -7.59 4.00 -17.17
C TRP A 106 -7.59 5.29 -18.01
N HIS A 107 -6.64 5.46 -18.94
CA HIS A 107 -6.52 6.66 -19.77
C HIS A 107 -7.50 6.71 -20.95
N THR A 108 -7.97 5.56 -21.45
CA THR A 108 -8.78 5.47 -22.67
C THR A 108 -10.28 5.33 -22.43
N HIS A 109 -10.70 4.95 -21.22
CA HIS A 109 -12.12 4.86 -20.88
C HIS A 109 -12.73 6.25 -20.72
N THR A 110 -13.57 6.64 -21.68
CA THR A 110 -14.29 7.92 -21.73
C THR A 110 -15.32 8.12 -20.62
N GLY A 111 -15.62 7.08 -19.83
CA GLY A 111 -16.40 7.17 -18.57
C GLY A 111 -15.56 7.54 -17.35
N PHE A 112 -14.25 7.75 -17.51
CA PHE A 112 -13.33 8.16 -16.44
C PHE A 112 -12.86 9.62 -16.52
N SER A 113 -13.36 10.40 -17.47
CA SER A 113 -13.20 11.87 -17.50
C SER A 113 -14.26 12.57 -16.66
#